data_AF-Q8LSE9-F1
#
_entry.id   AF-Q8LSE9-F1
#
_cell.length_a   1.000
_cell.length_b   1.000
_cell.length_c   1.000
_cell.angle_alpha   90.00
_cell.angle_beta   90.00
_cell.angle_gamma   90.00
#
_symmetry.space_group_name_H-M   'P 1'
#
loop_
_entity.id
_entity.type
_entity.pdbx_description
1 polymer ?
#
loop_
_entity_poly.entity_id
_entity_poly.type
_entity_poly.pdbx_seq_one_letter_code
_entity_poly.pdbx_strand_id
1 'polypeptide(L)' 'WESIDLEAVGIPNPSSENGSATILATRNLEVCNNMRFINMIEVGTLSNEEAWKLFCEQVGRVVNIPGILPFARVIAERCG' A
#
# COMPACT_ATOMS: atom_id res chain seq x y z
N TRP A 1 -7.12 -15.13 0.16
CA TRP A 1 -7.38 -14.20 -0.95
C TRP A 1 -7.79 -15.05 -2.14
N GLU A 2 -8.90 -14.71 -2.78
CA GLU A 2 -9.51 -15.48 -3.87
C GLU A 2 -10.05 -14.53 -4.95
N SER A 3 -10.35 -15.06 -6.14
CA SER A 3 -10.95 -14.30 -7.23
C SER A 3 -12.38 -13.89 -6.87
N ILE A 4 -12.76 -12.66 -7.24
CA ILE A 4 -14.06 -12.07 -6.90
C ILE A 4 -14.93 -12.00 -8.15
N ASP A 5 -16.17 -12.48 -8.08
CA ASP A 5 -17.16 -12.16 -9.12
C ASP A 5 -17.71 -10.76 -8.84
N LEU A 6 -17.33 -9.78 -9.67
CA LEU A 6 -17.75 -8.39 -9.52
C LEU A 6 -19.26 -8.24 -9.65
N GLU A 7 -19.89 -8.93 -10.60
CA GLU A 7 -21.33 -8.80 -10.85
C GLU A 7 -22.14 -9.39 -9.70
N ALA A 8 -21.67 -10.50 -9.11
CA ALA A 8 -22.30 -11.10 -7.93
C ALA A 8 -22.32 -10.17 -6.71
N VAL A 9 -21.37 -9.23 -6.61
CA VAL A 9 -21.33 -8.19 -5.56
C VAL A 9 -21.91 -6.85 -6.03
N GLY A 10 -22.58 -6.82 -7.19
CA GLY A 10 -23.24 -5.63 -7.73
C GLY A 10 -22.30 -4.61 -8.37
N ILE A 11 -21.07 -4.99 -8.67
CA ILE A 11 -20.08 -4.15 -9.36
C ILE A 11 -20.05 -4.56 -10.84
N PRO A 12 -20.32 -3.65 -11.78
CA PRO A 12 -20.25 -3.99 -13.20
C PRO A 12 -18.80 -4.26 -13.62
N ASN A 13 -18.61 -5.23 -14.51
CA ASN A 13 -17.31 -5.48 -15.12
C ASN A 13 -16.80 -4.24 -15.89
N PRO A 14 -15.54 -3.83 -15.72
CA PRO A 14 -14.96 -2.69 -16.44
C PRO A 14 -15.05 -2.84 -17.96
N SER A 15 -15.54 -1.81 -18.65
CA SER A 15 -15.56 -1.74 -20.11
C SER A 15 -15.32 -0.32 -20.59
N SER A 16 -14.93 -0.16 -21.87
CA SER A 16 -14.78 1.16 -22.49
C SER A 16 -16.10 1.94 -22.54
N GLU A 17 -17.24 1.24 -22.52
CA GLU A 17 -18.57 1.85 -22.62
C GLU A 17 -19.06 2.41 -21.29
N ASN A 18 -18.76 1.71 -20.18
CA ASN A 18 -19.18 2.14 -18.85
C ASN A 18 -18.15 3.04 -18.15
N GLY A 19 -16.92 3.13 -18.68
CA GLY A 19 -15.84 3.94 -18.11
C GLY A 19 -15.41 3.51 -16.70
N SER A 20 -15.82 2.33 -16.25
CA SER A 20 -15.50 1.78 -14.92
C SER A 20 -14.05 1.30 -14.89
N ALA A 21 -13.43 1.43 -13.71
CA ALA A 21 -12.09 0.92 -13.44
C ALA A 21 -12.08 0.18 -12.10
N THR A 22 -11.34 -0.93 -12.02
CA THR A 22 -11.18 -1.71 -10.79
C THR A 22 -9.74 -1.65 -10.32
N ILE A 23 -9.56 -1.45 -9.01
CA ILE A 23 -8.27 -1.57 -8.33
C ILE A 23 -8.42 -2.67 -7.28
N LEU A 24 -7.56 -3.69 -7.34
CA LEU A 24 -7.51 -4.75 -6.36
C LEU A 24 -6.22 -4.65 -5.54
N ALA A 25 -6.34 -4.64 -4.22
CA ALA A 25 -5.22 -4.78 -3.30
C ALA A 25 -5.26 -6.18 -2.67
N THR A 26 -4.19 -6.96 -2.85
CA THR A 26 -4.09 -8.34 -2.37
C THR A 26 -2.66 -8.66 -1.93
N ARG A 27 -2.51 -9.57 -0.97
CA ARG A 27 -1.19 -10.15 -0.62
C ARG A 27 -0.84 -11.37 -1.47
N ASN A 28 -1.77 -11.85 -2.32
CA ASN A 28 -1.56 -12.98 -3.21
C ASN A 28 -1.64 -12.53 -4.68
N LEU A 29 -0.49 -12.53 -5.35
CA LEU A 29 -0.35 -12.15 -6.75
C LEU A 29 -1.16 -13.04 -7.71
N GLU A 30 -1.36 -14.32 -7.38
CA GLU A 30 -2.13 -15.24 -8.22
C GLU A 30 -3.58 -14.79 -8.39
N VAL A 31 -4.13 -14.09 -7.40
CA VAL A 31 -5.49 -13.53 -7.50
C VAL A 31 -5.56 -12.47 -8.60
N CYS A 32 -4.54 -11.61 -8.73
CA CYS A 32 -4.46 -10.63 -9.81
C CYS A 32 -4.37 -11.30 -11.18
N ASN A 33 -3.58 -12.38 -11.29
CA ASN A 33 -3.43 -13.16 -12.53
C ASN A 33 -4.75 -13.82 -12.94
N ASN A 34 -5.43 -14.47 -12.00
CA ASN A 34 -6.71 -15.14 -12.26
C ASN A 34 -7.79 -14.17 -12.70
N MET A 35 -7.78 -12.96 -12.14
CA MET A 35 -8.70 -11.88 -12.52
C MET A 35 -8.23 -11.06 -13.72
N ARG A 36 -7.12 -11.46 -14.37
CA ARG A 36 -6.60 -10.89 -15.62
C ARG A 36 -6.33 -9.38 -15.56
N PHE A 37 -5.84 -8.88 -14.43
CA PHE A 37 -5.42 -7.48 -14.31
C PHE A 37 -4.25 -7.17 -15.26
N ILE A 38 -4.36 -6.05 -15.98
CA ILE A 38 -3.37 -5.62 -16.98
C ILE A 38 -2.16 -4.96 -16.32
N ASN A 39 -2.38 -4.25 -15.21
CA ASN A 39 -1.35 -3.54 -14.47
C ASN A 39 -1.24 -4.09 -13.05
N MET A 40 -0.05 -4.55 -12.67
CA MET A 40 0.27 -5.00 -11.32
C MET A 40 1.34 -4.09 -10.74
N ILE A 41 1.09 -3.60 -9.52
CA ILE A 41 2.02 -2.75 -8.78
C ILE A 41 2.41 -3.55 -7.54
N GLU A 42 3.69 -3.92 -7.46
CA GLU A 42 4.24 -4.51 -6.24
C GLU A 42 4.46 -3.40 -5.21
N VAL A 43 3.80 -3.53 -4.06
CA VAL A 43 3.98 -2.61 -2.94
C VAL A 43 5.16 -3.09 -2.12
N GLY A 44 6.33 -2.48 -2.35
CA GLY A 44 7.55 -2.75 -1.60
C GLY A 44 7.58 -2.03 -0.24
N THR A 45 8.66 -2.27 0.51
CA THR A 45 8.96 -1.52 1.73
C THR A 45 9.42 -0.10 1.41
N LEU A 46 9.16 0.83 2.32
CA LEU A 46 9.69 2.19 2.22
C LEU A 46 11.22 2.20 2.31
N SER A 47 11.86 3.14 1.63
CA SER A 47 13.27 3.47 1.91
C SER A 47 13.41 4.05 3.32
N ASN A 48 14.62 4.02 3.90
CA ASN A 48 14.87 4.59 5.23
C ASN A 48 14.45 6.07 5.33
N GLU A 49 14.61 6.85 4.25
CA GLU A 49 14.23 8.26 4.22
C GLU A 49 12.70 8.43 4.18
N GLU A 50 11.99 7.62 3.38
CA GLU A 50 10.53 7.64 3.34
C GLU A 50 9.92 7.12 4.64
N ALA A 51 10.50 6.07 5.23
CA ALA A 51 10.11 5.55 6.53
C ALA A 51 10.33 6.60 7.63
N TRP A 52 11.46 7.31 7.62
CA TRP A 52 11.71 8.41 8.55
C TRP A 52 10.70 9.54 8.38
N LYS A 53 10.41 9.94 7.13
CA LYS A 53 9.42 10.98 6.84
C LYS A 53 8.04 10.57 7.35
N LEU A 54 7.58 9.36 7.04
CA LEU A 54 6.30 8.84 7.52
C LEU A 54 6.27 8.77 9.06
N PHE A 55 7.36 8.31 9.68
CA PHE A 55 7.47 8.27 11.14
C PHE A 55 7.32 9.67 11.76
N CYS A 56 7.99 10.68 11.20
CA CYS A 56 7.84 12.08 11.61
C CYS A 56 6.41 12.60 11.45
N GLU A 57 5.73 12.23 10.35
CA GLU A 57 4.35 12.62 10.08
C GLU A 57 3.38 12.01 11.10
N GLN A 58 3.59 10.76 11.52
CA GLN A 58 2.73 10.08 12.50
C GLN A 58 2.99 10.52 13.95
N VAL A 59 4.26 10.66 14.32
CA VAL A 59 4.68 10.92 15.72
C VAL A 59 4.77 12.42 16.01
N GLY A 60 4.96 13.25 15.00
CA GLY A 60 5.01 14.70 15.11
C GLY A 60 6.30 15.21 15.75
N ARG A 61 6.26 16.42 16.32
CA ARG A 61 7.45 17.19 16.70
C ARG A 61 8.28 16.60 17.84
N VAL A 62 7.76 15.62 18.58
CA VAL A 62 8.46 14.96 19.70
C VAL A 62 9.75 14.28 19.24
N VAL A 63 9.82 13.87 17.97
CA VAL A 63 11.03 13.30 17.36
C VAL A 63 12.22 14.26 17.37
N ASN A 64 11.99 15.58 17.45
CA ASN A 64 13.03 16.60 17.45
C ASN A 64 13.63 16.87 18.84
N ILE A 65 13.10 16.25 19.90
CA ILE A 65 13.68 16.36 21.23
C ILE A 65 15.08 15.72 21.18
N PRO A 66 16.17 16.43 21.57
CA PRO A 66 17.53 15.93 21.42
C PRO A 66 17.80 14.55 22.03
N GLY A 67 17.13 14.23 23.14
CA GLY A 67 17.22 12.91 23.79
C GLY A 67 16.37 11.81 23.14
N ILE A 68 15.51 12.13 22.19
CA ILE A 68 14.60 11.19 21.51
C ILE A 68 15.05 10.95 20.07
N LEU A 69 15.55 11.99 19.40
CA LEU A 69 15.92 11.97 17.98
C LEU A 69 16.81 10.76 17.59
N PRO A 70 17.87 10.41 18.34
CA PRO A 70 18.72 9.26 17.97
C PRO A 70 17.96 7.94 17.99
N PHE A 71 17.08 7.74 18.96
CA PHE A 71 16.27 6.52 19.09
C PHE A 71 15.17 6.47 18.04
N ALA A 72 14.50 7.59 17.80
CA ALA A 72 13.46 7.70 16.77
C ALA A 72 14.02 7.32 15.39
N ARG A 73 15.23 7.78 15.05
CA ARG A 73 15.91 7.45 13.79
C ARG A 73 16.16 5.95 13.66
N VAL A 74 16.77 5.33 14.68
CA VAL A 74 17.06 3.90 14.68
C VAL A 74 15.78 3.06 14.62
N ILE A 75 14.72 3.48 15.31
CA ILE A 75 13.42 2.81 15.24
C ILE A 75 12.89 2.85 13.81
N ALA A 76 12.84 4.03 13.19
CA ALA A 76 12.33 4.18 11.83
C ALA A 76 13.11 3.33 10.80
N GLU A 77 14.43 3.23 10.95
CA GLU A 77 15.30 2.40 10.09
C GLU A 77 15.09 0.89 10.27
N ARG A 78 14.51 0.44 11.39
CA ARG A 78 14.32 -0.98 11.72
C ARG A 78 12.88 -1.48 11.55
N CYS A 79 11.94 -0.60 11.24
CA CYS A 79 10.51 -0.92 11.15
C CYS A 79 10.03 -1.37 9.75
N GLY A 80 10.96 -1.55 8.80
CA GLY A 80 10.70 -2.03 7.43
C GLY A 80 10.49 -3.55 7.36
#